data_AF-A0A956VX50-F1
#
_entry.id   AF-A0A956VX50-F1
#
_cell.length_a   1.000
_cell.length_b   1.000
_cell.length_c   1.000
_cell.angle_alpha   90.00
_cell.angle_beta   90.00
_cell.angle_gamma   90.00
#
_symmetry.space_group_name_H-M   'P 1'
#
loop_
_entity.id
_entity.type
_entity.pdbx_description
1 polymer ?
#
loop_
_entity_poly.entity_id
_entity_poly.type
_entity_poly.pdbx_seq_one_letter_code
_entity_poly.pdbx_strand_id
1 'polypeptide(L)'
;QVLSLVERIDQDEAFTAGLVHNIGRLAMAQHRPDRLQAATLRAHDTKRSIHDVQLQAFGYTDADLGAAIADSWSFPVPLVEAIANHQRSLSELPDPRGLDALVVRARRFSRSHGVSDGLDLVTTKPFADIEWRTPEAERALKRFGGVFGILDRADDFIGSPDRSSDGDRWIA
;
A
#
# COMPACT_ATOMS: atom_id res chain seq x y z
N GLN A 1 3.97 4.34 9.32
CA GLN A 1 4.96 5.01 10.21
C GLN A 1 4.58 6.42 10.65
N VAL A 2 4.27 7.38 9.75
CA VAL A 2 3.89 8.75 10.19
C VAL A 2 2.57 8.74 10.96
N LEU A 3 1.49 8.25 10.33
CA LEU A 3 0.17 8.21 10.95
C LEU A 3 0.09 7.27 12.15
N SER A 4 0.94 6.23 12.21
CA SER A 4 0.97 5.32 13.36
C SER A 4 1.43 6.02 14.64
N LEU A 5 2.25 7.07 14.56
CA LEU A 5 2.56 7.93 15.71
C LEU A 5 1.35 8.72 16.21
N VAL A 6 0.44 9.10 15.32
CA VAL A 6 -0.77 9.87 15.64
C VAL A 6 -1.83 8.96 16.24
N GLU A 7 -2.06 7.81 15.61
CA GLU A 7 -3.10 6.85 16.02
C GLU A 7 -2.63 5.85 17.08
N ARG A 8 -1.36 5.92 17.50
CA ARG A 8 -0.74 5.03 18.49
C ARG A 8 -0.75 3.55 18.09
N ILE A 9 -0.61 3.29 16.79
CA ILE A 9 -0.37 1.95 16.24
C ILE A 9 1.14 1.67 16.30
N ASP A 10 1.50 0.41 16.50
CA ASP A 10 2.89 -0.02 16.42
C ASP A 10 3.53 0.35 15.06
N GLN A 11 4.75 0.85 15.09
CA GLN A 11 5.39 1.37 13.87
C GLN A 11 5.83 0.26 12.92
N ASP A 12 6.23 -0.90 13.46
CA ASP A 12 6.70 -2.04 12.70
C ASP A 12 5.51 -2.78 12.07
N GLU A 13 4.39 -2.87 12.78
CA GLU A 13 3.12 -3.36 12.23
C GLU A 13 2.64 -2.45 11.08
N ALA A 14 2.62 -1.12 11.29
CA ALA A 14 2.25 -0.17 10.25
C ALA A 14 3.21 -0.16 9.05
N PHE A 15 4.50 -0.40 9.29
CA PHE A 15 5.49 -0.54 8.22
C PHE A 15 5.25 -1.81 7.41
N THR A 16 5.09 -2.94 8.10
CA THR A 16 4.77 -4.24 7.49
C THR A 16 3.50 -4.14 6.65
N ALA A 17 2.43 -3.58 7.19
CA ALA A 17 1.17 -3.37 6.46
C ALA A 17 1.38 -2.55 5.18
N GLY A 18 2.12 -1.44 5.26
CA GLY A 18 2.47 -0.62 4.10
C GLY A 18 3.29 -1.37 3.05
N LEU A 19 4.18 -2.27 3.46
CA LEU A 19 4.99 -3.08 2.57
C LEU A 19 4.18 -4.15 1.84
N VAL A 20 3.28 -4.83 2.55
CA VAL A 20 2.59 -6.04 2.04
C VAL A 20 1.20 -5.78 1.47
N HIS A 21 0.62 -4.58 1.62
CA HIS A 21 -0.78 -4.32 1.23
C HIS A 21 -1.12 -4.67 -0.23
N ASN A 22 -0.15 -4.54 -1.15
CA ASN A 22 -0.33 -4.84 -2.58
C ASN A 22 0.23 -6.22 -2.98
N ILE A 23 0.47 -7.15 -2.05
CA ILE A 23 1.06 -8.46 -2.38
C ILE A 23 0.23 -9.26 -3.41
N GLY A 24 -1.10 -9.09 -3.39
CA GLY A 24 -1.96 -9.69 -4.40
C GLY A 24 -1.71 -9.15 -5.82
N ARG A 25 -1.31 -7.87 -5.98
CA ARG A 25 -0.93 -7.32 -7.29
C ARG A 25 0.33 -7.98 -7.81
N LEU A 26 1.32 -8.17 -6.95
CA LEU A 26 2.56 -8.87 -7.31
C LEU A 26 2.26 -10.30 -7.77
N ALA A 27 1.41 -11.02 -7.04
CA ALA A 27 0.97 -12.36 -7.43
C ALA A 27 0.24 -12.38 -8.78
N MET A 28 -0.69 -11.42 -9.01
CA MET A 28 -1.38 -11.28 -10.30
C MET A 28 -0.40 -10.96 -11.43
N ALA A 29 0.56 -10.06 -11.22
CA ALA A 29 1.56 -9.68 -12.20
C ALA A 29 2.49 -10.85 -12.56
N GLN A 30 2.86 -11.69 -11.58
CA GLN A 30 3.68 -12.88 -11.81
C GLN A 30 2.92 -13.97 -12.58
N HIS A 31 1.63 -14.16 -12.29
CA HIS A 31 0.89 -15.32 -12.82
C HIS A 31 0.09 -14.99 -14.10
N ARG A 32 -0.38 -13.75 -14.25
CA ARG A 32 -1.26 -13.30 -15.34
C ARG A 32 -0.91 -11.87 -15.81
N PRO A 33 0.36 -11.59 -16.18
CA PRO A 33 0.83 -10.23 -16.50
C PRO A 33 0.00 -9.56 -17.61
N ASP A 34 -0.24 -10.26 -18.73
CA ASP A 34 -0.97 -9.69 -19.87
C ASP A 34 -2.41 -9.32 -19.51
N ARG A 35 -3.07 -10.15 -18.68
CA ARG A 35 -4.45 -9.91 -18.25
C ARG A 35 -4.52 -8.74 -17.27
N LEU A 36 -3.54 -8.62 -16.37
CA LEU A 36 -3.44 -7.49 -15.44
C LEU A 36 -3.16 -6.19 -16.20
N GLN A 37 -2.29 -6.24 -17.20
CA GLN A 37 -2.02 -5.09 -18.06
C GLN A 37 -3.27 -4.68 -18.85
N ALA A 38 -3.97 -5.62 -19.46
CA ALA A 38 -5.23 -5.34 -20.17
C ALA A 38 -6.30 -4.75 -19.23
N ALA A 39 -6.43 -5.27 -18.01
CA ALA A 39 -7.33 -4.72 -17.00
C ALA A 39 -6.95 -3.29 -16.61
N THR A 40 -5.65 -3.01 -16.45
CA THR A 40 -5.12 -1.68 -16.11
C THR A 40 -5.41 -0.67 -17.22
N LEU A 41 -5.12 -1.02 -18.48
CA LEU A 41 -5.41 -0.19 -19.64
C LEU A 41 -6.92 0.09 -19.74
N ARG A 42 -7.76 -0.94 -19.56
CA ARG A 42 -9.22 -0.77 -19.57
C ARG A 42 -9.71 0.13 -18.44
N ALA A 43 -9.15 0.03 -17.23
CA ALA A 43 -9.50 0.92 -16.12
C ALA A 43 -9.19 2.38 -16.46
N HIS A 44 -8.03 2.63 -17.08
CA HIS A 44 -7.64 3.94 -17.56
C HIS A 44 -8.58 4.48 -18.66
N ASP A 45 -8.81 3.70 -19.71
CA ASP A 45 -9.62 4.11 -20.86
C ASP A 45 -11.07 4.37 -20.49
N THR A 46 -11.62 3.57 -19.58
CA THR A 46 -13.02 3.69 -19.13
C THR A 46 -13.19 4.60 -17.91
N LYS A 47 -12.10 5.12 -17.33
CA LYS A 47 -12.09 5.90 -16.08
C LYS A 47 -12.81 5.20 -14.93
N ARG A 48 -12.71 3.87 -14.89
CA ARG A 48 -13.28 3.03 -13.82
C ARG A 48 -12.22 2.70 -12.78
N SER A 49 -12.65 2.30 -11.59
CA SER A 49 -11.73 1.78 -10.58
C SER A 49 -11.06 0.50 -11.09
N ILE A 50 -9.79 0.31 -10.73
CA ILE A 50 -9.08 -0.94 -11.03
C ILE A 50 -9.77 -2.15 -10.39
N HIS A 51 -10.33 -1.96 -9.19
CA HIS A 51 -11.18 -2.91 -8.47
C HIS A 51 -12.32 -3.47 -9.34
N ASP A 52 -13.14 -2.59 -9.94
CA ASP A 52 -14.26 -3.00 -10.79
C ASP A 52 -13.81 -3.78 -12.02
N VAL A 53 -12.70 -3.35 -12.61
CA VAL A 53 -12.17 -3.97 -13.82
C VAL A 53 -11.54 -5.32 -13.48
N GLN A 54 -10.87 -5.46 -12.34
CA GLN A 54 -10.36 -6.75 -11.88
C GLN A 54 -11.49 -7.72 -11.57
N LEU A 55 -12.56 -7.31 -10.89
CA LEU A 55 -13.72 -8.18 -10.66
C LEU A 55 -14.31 -8.71 -11.97
N GLN A 56 -14.45 -7.86 -12.99
CA GLN A 56 -14.92 -8.29 -14.31
C GLN A 56 -13.91 -9.18 -15.04
N ALA A 57 -12.63 -8.82 -14.93
CA ALA A 57 -11.59 -9.49 -15.68
C ALA A 57 -11.20 -10.82 -15.06
N PHE A 58 -11.21 -10.98 -13.74
CA PHE A 58 -10.67 -12.14 -13.01
C PHE A 58 -11.70 -12.86 -12.13
N GLY A 59 -12.79 -12.19 -11.74
CA GLY A 59 -13.74 -12.68 -10.73
C GLY A 59 -13.32 -12.39 -9.28
N TYR A 60 -12.18 -11.75 -9.09
CA TYR A 60 -11.62 -11.34 -7.80
C TYR A 60 -10.69 -10.12 -7.99
N THR A 61 -10.35 -9.45 -6.90
CA THR A 61 -9.45 -8.28 -6.89
C THR A 61 -8.05 -8.64 -6.39
N ASP A 62 -7.09 -7.73 -6.57
CA ASP A 62 -5.78 -7.90 -5.93
C ASP A 62 -5.87 -7.88 -4.39
N ALA A 63 -6.83 -7.17 -3.82
CA ALA A 63 -7.08 -7.17 -2.39
C ALA A 63 -7.57 -8.54 -1.90
N ASP A 64 -8.50 -9.17 -2.64
CA ASP A 64 -9.02 -10.51 -2.32
C ASP A 64 -7.90 -11.56 -2.37
N LEU A 65 -7.10 -11.53 -3.44
CA LEU A 65 -5.98 -12.47 -3.60
C LEU A 65 -4.90 -12.22 -2.53
N GLY A 66 -4.59 -10.96 -2.25
CA GLY A 66 -3.60 -10.60 -1.24
C GLY A 66 -4.02 -11.07 0.16
N ALA A 67 -5.29 -10.89 0.52
CA ALA A 67 -5.82 -11.34 1.80
C ALA A 67 -5.76 -12.87 1.92
N ALA A 68 -6.12 -13.60 0.87
CA ALA A 68 -6.01 -15.07 0.84
C ALA A 68 -4.55 -15.56 0.98
N ILE A 69 -3.60 -14.87 0.34
CA ILE A 69 -2.17 -15.16 0.49
C ILE A 69 -1.73 -14.93 1.94
N ALA A 70 -2.06 -13.77 2.52
CA ALA A 70 -1.66 -13.40 3.87
C ALA A 70 -2.25 -14.35 4.93
N ASP A 71 -3.52 -14.73 4.78
CA ASP A 71 -4.17 -15.73 5.64
C ASP A 71 -3.46 -17.10 5.53
N SER A 72 -3.14 -17.54 4.30
CA SER A 72 -2.40 -18.79 4.08
C SER A 72 -0.99 -18.79 4.70
N TRP A 73 -0.38 -17.61 4.83
CA TRP A 73 0.92 -17.40 5.48
C TRP A 73 0.79 -17.15 6.99
N SER A 74 -0.42 -17.27 7.54
CA SER A 74 -0.72 -17.06 8.97
C SER A 74 -0.34 -15.66 9.46
N PHE A 75 -0.54 -14.63 8.63
CA PHE A 75 -0.37 -13.26 9.08
C PHE A 75 -1.41 -12.91 10.15
N PRO A 76 -1.05 -12.04 11.13
CA PRO A 76 -2.01 -11.48 12.07
C PRO A 76 -3.24 -10.89 11.39
N VAL A 77 -4.42 -11.06 12.01
CA VAL A 77 -5.71 -10.56 11.50
C VAL A 77 -5.67 -9.09 11.08
N PRO A 78 -5.08 -8.15 11.85
CA PRO A 78 -4.99 -6.76 11.41
C PRO A 78 -4.27 -6.56 10.08
N LEU A 79 -3.24 -7.37 9.80
CA LEU A 79 -2.52 -7.33 8.51
C LEU A 79 -3.36 -7.90 7.37
N VAL A 80 -4.07 -9.01 7.61
CA VAL A 80 -4.98 -9.59 6.62
C VAL A 80 -6.09 -8.58 6.27
N GLU A 81 -6.68 -7.93 7.28
CA GLU A 81 -7.70 -6.88 7.09
C GLU A 81 -7.13 -5.66 6.34
N ALA A 82 -5.92 -5.22 6.70
CA ALA A 82 -5.25 -4.12 6.00
C ALA A 82 -5.03 -4.41 4.52
N ILE A 83 -4.67 -5.65 4.18
CA ILE A 83 -4.55 -6.09 2.78
C ILE A 83 -5.93 -6.20 2.12
N ALA A 84 -6.94 -6.75 2.77
CA ALA A 84 -8.28 -6.91 2.20
C ALA A 84 -8.98 -5.57 1.91
N ASN A 85 -8.69 -4.55 2.73
CA ASN A 85 -9.43 -3.29 2.75
C ASN A 85 -8.70 -2.10 2.12
N HIS A 86 -7.45 -2.25 1.67
CA HIS A 86 -6.59 -1.12 1.24
C HIS A 86 -7.14 -0.28 0.07
N GLN A 87 -8.12 -0.78 -0.70
CA GLN A 87 -8.77 -0.05 -1.79
C GLN A 87 -10.18 0.46 -1.45
N ARG A 88 -10.72 0.10 -0.29
CA ARG A 88 -12.06 0.51 0.15
C ARG A 88 -12.10 2.00 0.51
N SER A 89 -13.31 2.54 0.57
CA SER A 89 -13.52 3.88 1.10
C SER A 89 -13.39 3.84 2.63
N LEU A 90 -12.80 4.88 3.22
CA LEU A 90 -12.69 5.00 4.68
C LEU A 90 -14.05 4.89 5.41
N SER A 91 -15.15 5.31 4.76
CA SER A 91 -16.51 5.19 5.30
C SER A 91 -17.04 3.76 5.38
N GLU A 92 -16.39 2.81 4.70
CA GLU A 92 -16.74 1.38 4.68
C GLU A 92 -15.94 0.57 5.71
N LEU A 93 -14.98 1.20 6.40
CA LEU A 93 -14.13 0.54 7.38
C LEU A 93 -14.77 0.61 8.77
N PRO A 94 -14.59 -0.43 9.60
CA PRO A 94 -15.18 -0.49 10.93
C PRO A 94 -14.52 0.51 11.90
N ASP A 95 -13.21 0.73 11.78
CA ASP A 95 -12.46 1.66 12.61
C ASP A 95 -11.63 2.62 11.74
N PRO A 96 -11.94 3.94 11.72
CA PRO A 96 -11.17 4.92 10.96
C PRO A 96 -9.74 5.13 11.49
N ARG A 97 -9.41 4.57 12.67
CA ARG A 97 -8.08 4.58 13.28
C ARG A 97 -7.41 3.22 13.24
N GLY A 98 -8.03 2.21 12.63
CA GLY A 98 -7.47 0.87 12.45
C GLY A 98 -6.29 0.83 11.49
N LEU A 99 -5.58 -0.29 11.45
CA LEU A 99 -4.43 -0.51 10.59
C LEU A 99 -4.80 -0.43 9.10
N ASP A 100 -5.96 -0.96 8.73
CA ASP A 100 -6.51 -0.90 7.38
C ASP A 100 -6.83 0.54 6.95
N ALA A 101 -7.45 1.33 7.82
CA ALA A 101 -7.69 2.75 7.59
C ALA A 101 -6.36 3.51 7.43
N LEU A 102 -5.35 3.17 8.24
CA LEU A 102 -4.01 3.75 8.13
C LEU A 102 -3.38 3.51 6.76
N VAL A 103 -3.50 2.29 6.22
CA VAL A 103 -3.01 1.92 4.89
C VAL A 103 -3.76 2.69 3.81
N VAL A 104 -5.10 2.76 3.88
CA VAL A 104 -5.92 3.53 2.93
C VAL A 104 -5.50 5.01 2.92
N ARG A 105 -5.32 5.62 4.10
CA ARG A 105 -4.88 7.02 4.27
C ARG A 105 -3.47 7.25 3.73
N ALA A 106 -2.52 6.37 4.04
CA ALA A 106 -1.15 6.45 3.53
C ALA A 106 -1.11 6.35 2.00
N ARG A 107 -1.90 5.45 1.41
CA ARG A 107 -2.01 5.27 -0.04
C ARG A 107 -2.60 6.51 -0.73
N ARG A 108 -3.64 7.11 -0.15
CA ARG A 108 -4.22 8.37 -0.66
C ARG A 108 -3.21 9.51 -0.63
N PHE A 109 -2.46 9.62 0.47
CA PHE A 109 -1.39 10.59 0.61
C PHE A 109 -0.27 10.41 -0.43
N SER A 110 0.21 9.18 -0.66
CA SER A 110 1.20 8.91 -1.71
C SER A 110 0.68 9.32 -3.09
N ARG A 111 -0.55 8.94 -3.43
CA ARG A 111 -1.17 9.25 -4.72
C ARG A 111 -1.40 10.75 -4.94
N SER A 112 -1.74 11.52 -3.90
CA SER A 112 -1.86 12.98 -4.00
C SER A 112 -0.53 13.68 -4.24
N HIS A 113 0.59 13.03 -3.94
CA HIS A 113 1.94 13.50 -4.22
C HIS A 113 2.53 12.92 -5.51
N GLY A 114 1.69 12.32 -6.37
CA GLY A 114 2.11 11.76 -7.65
C GLY A 114 2.81 10.41 -7.55
N VAL A 115 2.84 9.80 -6.36
CA VAL A 115 3.48 8.50 -6.14
C VAL A 115 2.44 7.40 -6.29
N SER A 116 2.64 6.52 -7.26
CA SER A 116 1.79 5.39 -7.58
C SER A 116 2.64 4.23 -8.12
N ASP A 117 2.12 3.01 -8.06
CA ASP A 117 2.73 1.82 -8.65
C ASP A 117 2.54 1.73 -10.18
N GLY A 118 1.96 2.77 -10.79
CA GLY A 118 1.65 2.83 -12.22
C GLY A 118 0.40 2.04 -12.64
N LEU A 119 -0.20 1.26 -11.73
CA LEU A 119 -1.44 0.53 -11.96
C LEU A 119 -2.65 1.33 -11.51
N ASP A 120 -2.52 2.12 -10.45
CA ASP A 120 -3.57 3.06 -10.08
C ASP A 120 -3.51 4.36 -10.87
N LEU A 121 -4.70 4.88 -11.17
CA LEU A 121 -4.87 6.24 -11.63
C LEU A 121 -4.30 7.20 -10.58
N VAL A 122 -3.29 7.97 -10.97
CA VAL A 122 -2.77 9.08 -10.17
C VAL A 122 -3.88 10.13 -10.07
N THR A 123 -4.36 10.38 -8.86
CA THR A 123 -5.37 11.41 -8.62
C THR A 123 -4.67 12.74 -8.37
N THR A 124 -4.74 13.66 -9.32
CA THR A 124 -4.15 15.00 -9.21
C THR A 124 -4.96 15.97 -8.35
N LYS A 125 -5.97 15.49 -7.59
CA LYS A 125 -6.73 16.39 -6.71
C LYS A 125 -5.79 16.91 -5.62
N PRO A 126 -5.52 18.24 -5.56
CA PRO A 126 -4.71 18.84 -4.51
C PRO A 126 -5.60 19.02 -3.28
N PHE A 127 -6.07 17.91 -2.71
CA PHE A 127 -6.62 17.92 -1.38
C PHE A 127 -5.64 17.16 -0.51
N ALA A 128 -4.66 17.92 -0.02
CA ALA A 128 -3.96 17.55 1.19
C ALA A 128 -5.03 17.17 2.21
N ASP A 129 -5.13 15.88 2.50
CA ASP A 129 -6.06 15.31 3.47
C ASP A 129 -6.02 16.18 4.72
N ILE A 130 -7.18 16.66 5.18
CA ILE A 130 -7.32 17.50 6.39
C ILE A 130 -6.55 16.88 7.56
N GLU A 131 -6.53 15.55 7.58
CA GLU A 131 -5.83 14.71 8.52
C GLU A 131 -4.30 14.93 8.58
N TRP A 132 -3.64 15.16 7.44
CA TRP A 132 -2.21 15.45 7.38
C TRP A 132 -1.89 16.92 7.70
N ARG A 133 -2.92 17.76 7.88
CA ARG A 133 -2.82 19.16 8.31
C ARG A 133 -3.08 19.35 9.82
N THR A 134 -3.30 18.26 10.55
CA THR A 134 -3.39 18.33 12.02
C THR A 134 -2.00 18.66 12.59
N PRO A 135 -1.90 19.44 13.69
CA PRO A 135 -0.61 19.74 14.31
C PRO A 135 0.17 18.47 14.68
N GLU A 136 -0.51 17.40 15.06
CA GLU A 136 0.05 16.09 15.39
C GLU A 136 0.65 15.43 14.15
N ALA A 137 -0.10 15.34 13.05
CA ALA A 137 0.39 14.75 11.80
C ALA A 137 1.52 15.58 11.19
N GLU A 138 1.46 16.91 11.26
CA GLU A 138 2.54 17.78 10.78
C GLU A 138 3.83 17.59 11.59
N ARG A 139 3.74 17.48 12.92
CA ARG A 139 4.90 17.18 13.77
C ARG A 139 5.47 15.80 13.45
N ALA A 140 4.62 14.79 13.29
CA ALA A 140 5.04 13.45 12.91
C ALA A 140 5.72 13.46 11.53
N LEU A 141 5.13 14.11 10.53
CA LEU A 141 5.67 14.22 9.17
C LEU A 141 7.03 14.93 9.16
N LYS A 142 7.19 16.01 9.94
CA LYS A 142 8.48 16.71 10.12
C LYS A 142 9.57 15.82 10.72
N ARG A 143 9.23 14.98 11.71
CA ARG A 143 10.17 13.99 12.29
C ARG A 143 10.74 13.04 11.24
N PHE A 144 10.00 12.86 10.15
CA PHE A 144 10.29 11.96 9.05
C PHE A 144 10.88 12.66 7.81
N GLY A 145 11.28 13.94 7.94
CA GLY A 145 11.88 14.73 6.86
C GLY A 145 10.87 15.25 5.83
N GLY A 146 9.59 15.30 6.17
CA GLY A 146 8.54 15.67 5.22
C GLY A 146 8.24 14.56 4.21
N VAL A 147 7.58 14.92 3.11
CA VAL A 147 7.31 13.99 2.00
C VAL A 147 8.62 13.50 1.38
N PHE A 148 9.56 14.41 1.11
CA PHE A 148 10.86 14.05 0.53
C PHE A 148 11.64 13.09 1.42
N GLY A 149 11.72 13.34 2.74
CA GLY A 149 12.38 12.41 3.65
C GLY A 149 11.67 11.05 3.81
N ILE A 150 10.39 10.93 3.45
CA ILE A 150 9.72 9.62 3.33
C ILE A 150 10.14 8.93 2.05
N LEU A 151 10.22 9.65 0.94
CA LEU A 151 10.62 9.11 -0.36
C LEU A 151 12.09 8.67 -0.34
N ASP A 152 12.99 9.49 0.19
CA ASP A 152 14.41 9.13 0.35
C ASP A 152 14.57 7.82 1.15
N ARG A 153 13.79 7.64 2.22
CA ARG A 153 13.82 6.40 3.01
C ARG A 153 13.23 5.19 2.27
N ALA A 154 12.22 5.42 1.43
CA ALA A 154 11.67 4.36 0.58
C ALA A 154 12.71 3.95 -0.48
N ASP A 155 13.40 4.92 -1.07
CA ASP A 155 14.48 4.71 -2.03
C ASP A 155 15.67 4.00 -1.38
N ASP A 156 16.07 4.39 -0.16
CA ASP A 156 17.12 3.70 0.60
C ASP A 156 16.74 2.25 0.90
N PHE A 157 15.46 2.00 1.24
CA PHE A 157 14.96 0.66 1.52
C PHE A 157 14.95 -0.23 0.26
N ILE A 158 14.54 0.30 -0.89
CA ILE A 158 14.48 -0.42 -2.16
C ILE A 158 15.88 -0.57 -2.79
N GLY A 159 16.70 0.48 -2.67
CA GLY A 159 17.96 0.65 -3.37
C GLY A 159 19.19 0.16 -2.61
N SER A 160 19.07 -0.26 -1.36
CA SER A 160 20.19 -0.85 -0.61
C SER A 160 20.62 -2.17 -1.25
N PRO A 161 21.78 -2.25 -1.93
CA PRO A 161 22.37 -3.53 -2.26
C PRO A 161 22.86 -4.14 -0.95
N ASP A 162 22.44 -5.37 -0.69
CA ASP A 162 23.11 -6.35 0.16
C ASP A 162 24.47 -5.90 0.74
N ARG A 163 24.52 -5.60 2.05
CA ARG A 163 25.78 -5.44 2.82
C ARG A 163 26.36 -6.77 3.33
N SER A 164 25.98 -7.88 2.71
CA SER A 164 26.44 -9.23 2.99
C SER A 164 26.69 -10.00 1.69
N SER A 165 27.58 -9.47 0.84
CA SER A 165 28.39 -10.33 -0.03
C SER A 165 29.34 -11.18 0.84
N ASP A 166 28.77 -12.15 1.54
CA ASP A 166 29.47 -13.29 2.14
C ASP A 166 28.67 -14.55 1.71
N GLY A 167 28.56 -14.69 0.39
CA GLY A 167 27.79 -15.71 -0.32
C GLY A 167 28.46 -17.08 -0.40
N ASP A 168 29.31 -17.43 0.56
CA ASP A 168 30.06 -18.69 0.58
C ASP A 168 29.77 -19.54 1.83
N ARG A 169 28.49 -19.61 2.25
CA ARG A 169 28.17 -20.36 3.46
C ARG A 169 26.85 -21.12 3.48
N TRP A 170 26.44 -21.71 2.35
CA TRP A 170 25.39 -22.74 2.34
C TRP A 170 25.63 -23.83 1.29
N ILE A 171 26.74 -24.56 1.42
CA ILE A 171 26.84 -25.96 0.99
C ILE A 171 27.57 -26.74 2.10
N ALA A 172 26.80 -27.45 2.92
CA ALA A 172 27.22 -28.62 3.70
C ALA A 172 26.00 -29.54 3.86
#